data_AF-A0A2P6G8K2-F1
#
_entry.id   AF-A0A2P6G8K2-F1
#
_cell.length_a   1.000
_cell.length_b   1.000
_cell.length_c   1.000
_cell.angle_alpha   90.00
_cell.angle_beta   90.00
_cell.angle_gamma   90.00
#
_symmetry.space_group_name_H-M   'P 1'
#
loop_
_entity.id
_entity.type
_entity.pdbx_description
1 polymer ?
#
loop_
_entity_poly.entity_id
_entity_poly.type
_entity_poly.pdbx_seq_one_letter_code
_entity_poly.pdbx_strand_id
1 'polypeptide(L)' 'MTNSPDNQSLLKVATRTDVVSRAIKIALIVGCILAAINHGDRILLQEMRYLDWIKVVLTFGVPYCVSTISSVLAIRKELT' A
#
# COMPACT_ATOMS: atom_id res chain seq x y z
N MET A 1 -12.72 22.50 18.21
CA MET A 1 -12.06 21.24 17.83
C MET A 1 -13.01 20.51 16.90
N THR A 2 -12.85 20.71 15.59
CA THR A 2 -13.78 20.26 14.55
C THR A 2 -13.64 18.75 14.35
N ASN A 3 -14.47 17.96 15.00
CA ASN A 3 -14.72 16.58 14.58
C ASN A 3 -15.50 16.63 13.26
N SER A 4 -14.78 16.78 12.15
CA SER A 4 -15.37 16.81 10.82
C SER A 4 -16.00 15.43 10.53
N PRO A 5 -17.31 15.34 10.24
CA PRO A 5 -17.99 14.08 9.96
C PRO A 5 -17.39 13.34 8.74
N ASP A 6 -16.66 14.05 7.89
CA ASP A 6 -15.98 13.50 6.72
C ASP A 6 -14.84 12.54 7.12
N ASN A 7 -14.08 12.81 8.18
CA ASN A 7 -12.89 12.03 8.56
C ASN A 7 -13.24 10.61 9.01
N GLN A 8 -14.39 10.46 9.68
CA GLN A 8 -14.90 9.18 10.14
C GLN A 8 -15.37 8.31 8.96
N SER A 9 -15.89 8.91 7.89
CA SER A 9 -16.26 8.18 6.67
C SER A 9 -15.00 7.66 5.96
N LEU A 10 -13.93 8.46 5.87
CA LEU A 10 -12.68 8.08 5.21
C LEU A 10 -11.94 6.96 5.90
N LEU A 11 -11.77 7.06 7.23
CA LEU A 11 -11.13 6.00 8.01
C LEU A 11 -11.94 4.70 7.92
N LYS A 12 -13.27 4.80 8.03
CA LYS A 12 -14.15 3.63 7.92
C LYS A 12 -14.02 2.98 6.55
N VAL A 13 -14.00 3.77 5.47
CA VAL A 13 -13.77 3.28 4.10
C VAL A 13 -12.38 2.68 3.92
N ALA A 14 -11.32 3.30 4.45
CA ALA A 14 -9.96 2.78 4.37
C ALA A 14 -9.80 1.45 5.12
N THR A 15 -10.53 1.26 6.22
CA THR A 15 -10.55 0.02 7.02
C THR A 15 -11.56 -1.02 6.53
N ARG A 16 -12.33 -0.74 5.47
CA ARG A 16 -13.27 -1.71 4.92
C ARG A 16 -12.53 -2.94 4.41
N THR A 17 -13.05 -4.11 4.76
CA THR A 17 -12.45 -5.41 4.41
C THR A 17 -12.24 -5.58 2.91
N ASP A 18 -13.15 -5.05 2.08
CA ASP A 18 -13.01 -5.09 0.62
C ASP A 18 -11.85 -4.22 0.11
N VAL A 19 -11.69 -3.01 0.67
CA VAL A 19 -10.59 -2.09 0.34
C VAL A 19 -9.26 -2.66 0.79
N VAL A 20 -9.17 -3.15 2.02
CA VAL A 20 -7.96 -3.74 2.59
C VAL A 20 -7.55 -5.01 1.84
N SER A 21 -8.50 -5.92 1.55
CA SER A 21 -8.20 -7.15 0.81
C SER A 21 -7.69 -6.87 -0.61
N ARG A 22 -8.30 -5.90 -1.29
CA ARG A 22 -7.83 -5.45 -2.61
C ARG A 22 -6.44 -4.82 -2.52
N ALA A 23 -6.22 -3.93 -1.55
CA ALA A 23 -4.95 -3.25 -1.36
C ALA A 23 -3.82 -4.23 -1.03
N ILE A 24 -4.06 -5.25 -0.20
CA ILE A 24 -3.10 -6.31 0.09
C ILE A 24 -2.77 -7.11 -1.17
N LYS A 25 -3.77 -7.53 -1.96
CA LYS A 25 -3.53 -8.26 -3.22
C LYS A 25 -2.67 -7.45 -4.19
N ILE A 26 -2.99 -6.18 -4.39
CA ILE A 26 -2.21 -5.28 -5.25
C ILE A 26 -0.79 -5.11 -4.68
N ALA A 27 -0.67 -4.90 -3.37
CA ALA A 27 0.62 -4.75 -2.71
C ALA A 27 1.50 -5.98 -2.87
N LEU A 28 0.95 -7.20 -2.77
CA LEU A 28 1.71 -8.43 -2.98
C LEU A 28 2.18 -8.57 -4.43
N ILE A 29 1.30 -8.38 -5.41
CA ILE A 29 1.66 -8.57 -6.82
C ILE A 29 2.67 -7.50 -7.25
N VAL A 30 2.31 -6.23 -7.07
CA VAL A 30 3.12 -5.09 -7.51
C VAL A 30 4.39 -4.95 -6.67
N GLY A 31 4.29 -5.20 -5.36
CA GLY A 31 5.43 -5.18 -4.44
C GLY A 31 6.46 -6.26 -4.75
N CYS A 32 6.04 -7.49 -5.10
CA CYS A 32 6.98 -8.53 -5.55
C CYS A 32 7.73 -8.13 -6.82
N ILE A 33 7.03 -7.54 -7.80
CA ILE A 33 7.65 -7.05 -9.05
C ILE A 33 8.67 -5.95 -8.74
N LEU A 34 8.28 -4.94 -7.95
CA LEU A 34 9.18 -3.85 -7.56
C LEU A 34 10.36 -4.34 -6.72
N ALA A 35 10.15 -5.28 -5.81
CA ALA A 35 11.21 -5.85 -4.99
C ALA A 35 12.22 -6.64 -5.85
N ALA A 36 11.74 -7.41 -6.83
CA ALA A 36 12.59 -8.12 -7.78
C ALA A 36 13.42 -7.14 -8.62
N ILE A 37 12.82 -6.06 -9.12
CA ILE A 37 13.53 -5.05 -9.93
C ILE A 37 14.55 -4.25 -9.09
N ASN A 38 14.22 -3.88 -7.85
CA ASN A 38 15.07 -3.02 -7.02
C ASN A 38 16.14 -3.77 -6.22
N HIS A 39 15.88 -5.03 -5.87
CA HIS A 39 16.72 -5.79 -4.95
C HIS A 39 17.10 -7.18 -5.46
N GLY A 40 16.56 -7.63 -6.60
CA GLY A 40 16.78 -8.98 -7.15
C GLY A 40 18.25 -9.30 -7.37
N ASP A 41 19.01 -8.39 -7.97
CA ASP A 41 20.45 -8.60 -8.25
C ASP A 41 21.24 -8.83 -6.95
N ARG A 42 20.98 -8.01 -5.93
CA ARG A 42 21.65 -8.10 -4.64
C ARG A 42 21.20 -9.31 -3.82
N ILE A 43 19.97 -9.79 -4.01
CA ILE A 43 19.49 -11.04 -3.43
C ILE A 43 20.24 -12.22 -4.09
N LEU A 44 20.41 -12.19 -5.41
CA LEU A 44 21.11 -13.25 -6.15
C LEU A 44 22.61 -13.30 -5.83
N LEU A 45 23.24 -12.13 -5.65
CA LEU A 45 24.64 -11.99 -5.28
C LEU A 45 24.90 -12.17 -3.77
N GLN A 46 23.85 -12.40 -2.96
CA GLN A 46 23.92 -12.53 -1.49
C GLN A 46 24.51 -11.29 -0.77
N GLU A 47 24.32 -10.09 -1.32
CA GLU A 47 24.86 -8.82 -0.78
C GLU A 47 23.85 -8.05 0.09
N MET A 48 22.77 -8.71 0.52
CA MET A 48 21.69 -8.07 1.29
C MET A 48 22.14 -7.67 2.70
N ARG A 49 22.12 -6.37 3.00
CA ARG A 49 22.27 -5.84 4.37
C ARG A 49 20.92 -5.70 5.05
N TYR A 50 20.91 -5.58 6.38
CA TYR A 50 19.69 -5.36 7.18
C TYR A 50 18.83 -4.19 6.68
N LEU A 51 19.46 -3.08 6.27
CA LEU A 51 18.74 -1.92 5.72
C LEU A 51 18.09 -2.21 4.36
N ASP A 52 18.64 -3.12 3.56
CA ASP A 52 18.08 -3.47 2.26
C ASP A 52 16.82 -4.35 2.42
N TRP A 53 16.77 -5.20 3.46
CA TRP A 53 15.53 -5.90 3.83
C TRP A 53 14.40 -4.95 4.24
N ILE A 54 14.72 -3.89 4.99
CA ILE A 54 13.72 -2.85 5.32
C ILE A 54 13.21 -2.17 4.05
N LYS A 55 14.08 -1.87 3.08
CA LYS A 55 13.66 -1.29 1.79
C LYS A 55 12.77 -2.25 1.02
N VAL A 56 13.08 -3.55 0.99
CA VAL A 56 12.22 -4.58 0.39
C VAL A 56 10.81 -4.52 1.01
N VAL A 57 10.70 -4.50 2.33
CA VAL A 57 9.38 -4.40 3.01
C VAL A 57 8.67 -3.09 2.64
N LEU A 58 9.39 -1.97 2.62
CA LEU A 58 8.83 -0.66 2.27
C LEU A 58 8.29 -0.61 0.82
N THR A 59 8.86 -1.44 -0.05
CA THR A 59 8.46 -1.59 -1.45
C THR A 59 7.02 -2.10 -1.60
N PHE A 60 6.51 -2.85 -0.62
CA PHE A 60 5.11 -3.28 -0.56
C PHE A 60 4.18 -2.20 0.01
N GLY A 61 4.73 -1.29 0.82
CA GLY A 61 3.97 -0.19 1.43
C GLY A 61 3.42 0.80 0.40
N VAL A 62 4.22 1.12 -0.63
CA VAL A 62 3.82 2.06 -1.69
C VAL A 62 2.56 1.59 -2.44
N PRO A 63 2.52 0.39 -3.06
CA PRO A 63 1.32 -0.08 -3.76
C PRO A 63 0.11 -0.28 -2.84
N TYR A 64 0.32 -0.64 -1.57
CA TYR A 64 -0.76 -0.70 -0.58
C TYR A 64 -1.40 0.68 -0.34
N CYS A 65 -0.57 1.70 -0.07
CA CYS A 65 -1.03 3.07 0.18
C CYS A 65 -1.74 3.65 -1.04
N VAL A 66 -1.16 3.49 -2.23
CA VAL A 66 -1.74 3.97 -3.49
C VAL A 66 -3.09 3.30 -3.75
N SER A 67 -3.20 1.98 -3.57
CA SER A 67 -4.49 1.28 -3.71
C SER A 67 -5.53 1.78 -2.71
N THR A 68 -5.16 1.97 -1.45
CA THR A 68 -6.08 2.40 -0.38
C THR A 68 -6.58 3.82 -0.62
N ILE A 69 -5.67 4.77 -0.91
CA ILE A 69 -6.01 6.16 -1.20
C ILE A 69 -6.90 6.27 -2.44
N SER A 70 -6.60 5.49 -3.48
CA SER A 70 -7.40 5.47 -4.71
C SER A 70 -8.83 4.97 -4.46
N SER A 71 -8.98 3.90 -3.66
CA SER A 71 -10.29 3.39 -3.25
C SER A 71 -11.08 4.41 -2.42
N VAL A 72 -10.43 5.07 -1.45
CA VAL A 72 -11.07 6.12 -0.64
C VAL A 72 -11.52 7.28 -1.52
N LEU A 73 -10.66 7.77 -2.42
CA LEU A 73 -10.97 8.88 -3.30
C LEU A 73 -12.11 8.55 -4.29
N ALA A 74 -12.13 7.33 -4.84
CA ALA A 74 -13.19 6.88 -5.73
C ALA A 74 -14.55 6.88 -5.02
N ILE A 75 -14.61 6.34 -3.80
CA ILE A 75 -15.84 6.28 -3.00
C ILE A 75 -16.31 7.68 -2.61
N ARG A 76 -15.40 8.61 -2.27
CA ARG A 76 -15.77 10.01 -2.01
C ARG A 76 -16.36 10.70 -3.24
N LYS A 77 -15.80 10.45 -4.42
CA LYS A 77 -16.25 11.05 -5.68
C LYS A 77 -17.67 10.62 -6.03
N GLU A 78 -18.07 9.39 -5.70
CA GLU A 78 -19.43 8.89 -5.95
C GLU A 78 -20.47 9.47 -4.98
N LEU A 79 -20.04 10.05 -3.86
CA LEU A 79 -20.90 10.71 -2.87
C LEU A 79 -21.05 12.23 -3.09
N THR A 80 -20.34 12.80 -4.07
CA THR A 80 -20.37 14.25 -4.41
C THR A 80 -21.07 14.45 -5.75
#